data_AF-A0A093IDP4-F1
#
_entry.id   AF-A0A093IDP4-F1
#
_cell.length_a   1.000
_cell.length_b   1.000
_cell.length_c   1.000
_cell.angle_alpha   90.00
_cell.angle_beta   90.00
_cell.angle_gamma   90.00
#
_symmetry.space_group_name_H-M   'P 1'
#
loop_
_entity.id
_entity.type
_entity.pdbx_description
1 polymer ?
#
loop_
_entity_poly.entity_id
_entity_poly.type
_entity_poly.pdbx_seq_one_letter_code
_entity_poly.pdbx_strand_id
1 'polypeptide(L)'
;KAQRLLAHRRLQKSFFETLIRSLIILCVAIAVVLSSISVCDGRWLFARGQLFGLWHFCTVSNSSVLKCVTDLSLANVEGLSVGVIPIRSMVSFAVVVAIFGLELLMVSQVCEDANARRKWSMGSVLILGSFLLSATGVLSFSILVKDHLTFMGFTLTYWCEFIAAFLFFLNGISGLHINSLTHPRN
;
A
#
# COMPACT_ATOMS: atom_id res chain seq x y z
N LYS A 1 -20.90 38.27 -22.06
CA LYS A 1 -19.99 37.15 -22.47
C LYS A 1 -19.00 36.74 -21.36
N ALA A 2 -18.40 37.67 -20.60
CA ALA A 2 -17.44 37.36 -19.53
C ALA A 2 -17.99 36.48 -18.36
N GLN A 3 -19.25 36.65 -17.94
CA GLN A 3 -19.87 35.82 -16.89
C GLN A 3 -20.07 34.34 -17.30
N ARG A 4 -20.35 34.05 -18.58
CA ARG A 4 -20.46 32.66 -19.06
C ARG A 4 -19.10 31.96 -19.09
N LEU A 5 -18.03 32.67 -19.40
CA LEU A 5 -16.65 32.13 -19.36
C LEU A 5 -16.21 31.84 -17.91
N LEU A 6 -16.56 32.69 -16.96
CA LEU A 6 -16.30 32.46 -15.53
C LEU A 6 -17.12 31.28 -14.98
N ALA A 7 -18.40 31.17 -15.35
CA ALA A 7 -19.26 30.05 -14.96
C ALA A 7 -18.77 28.72 -15.55
N HIS A 8 -18.39 28.70 -16.83
CA HIS A 8 -17.84 27.51 -17.48
C HIS A 8 -16.49 27.09 -16.88
N ARG A 9 -15.60 28.05 -16.57
CA ARG A 9 -14.33 27.78 -15.89
C ARG A 9 -14.52 27.23 -14.48
N ARG A 10 -15.54 27.71 -13.76
CA ARG A 10 -15.89 27.23 -12.41
C ARG A 10 -16.49 25.82 -12.47
N LEU A 11 -17.32 25.53 -13.46
CA LEU A 11 -17.89 24.20 -13.72
C LEU A 11 -16.80 23.18 -14.09
N GLN A 12 -15.87 23.56 -14.97
CA GLN A 12 -14.74 22.73 -15.38
C GLN A 12 -13.77 22.46 -14.22
N LYS A 13 -13.55 23.44 -13.33
CA LYS A 13 -12.76 23.27 -12.11
C LYS A 13 -13.42 22.27 -11.15
N SER A 14 -14.74 22.33 -10.97
CA SER A 14 -15.50 21.39 -10.14
C SER A 14 -15.46 19.97 -10.71
N PHE A 15 -15.64 19.80 -12.02
CA PHE A 15 -15.60 18.46 -12.65
C PHE A 15 -14.23 17.81 -12.52
N PHE A 16 -13.15 18.57 -12.76
CA PHE A 16 -11.79 18.07 -12.65
C PHE A 16 -11.43 17.70 -11.21
N GLU A 17 -11.89 18.48 -10.23
CA GLU A 17 -11.73 18.17 -8.80
C GLU A 17 -12.41 16.86 -8.42
N THR A 18 -13.67 16.65 -8.82
CA THR A 18 -14.39 15.40 -8.58
C THR A 18 -13.71 14.22 -9.27
N LEU A 19 -13.29 14.38 -10.54
CA LEU A 19 -12.62 13.32 -11.29
C LEU A 19 -11.31 12.89 -10.62
N ILE A 20 -10.47 13.84 -10.19
CA ILE A 20 -9.22 13.50 -9.52
C ILE A 20 -9.49 12.84 -8.16
N ARG A 21 -10.44 13.35 -7.37
CA ARG A 21 -10.81 12.70 -6.10
C ARG A 21 -11.27 11.27 -6.31
N SER A 22 -12.11 11.00 -7.32
CA SER A 22 -12.54 9.65 -7.68
C SER A 22 -11.38 8.76 -8.13
N LEU A 23 -10.45 9.30 -8.93
CA LEU A 23 -9.25 8.56 -9.35
C LEU A 23 -8.37 8.19 -8.16
N ILE A 24 -8.18 9.10 -7.20
CA ILE A 24 -7.45 8.83 -5.95
C ILE A 24 -8.11 7.69 -5.18
N ILE A 25 -9.43 7.71 -4.99
CA ILE A 25 -10.14 6.62 -4.30
C ILE A 25 -9.96 5.30 -5.04
N LEU A 26 -10.14 5.29 -6.37
CA LEU A 26 -9.97 4.09 -7.18
C LEU A 26 -8.55 3.52 -7.06
N CYS A 27 -7.53 4.39 -7.17
CA CYS A 27 -6.14 3.97 -7.04
C CYS A 27 -5.81 3.46 -5.63
N VAL A 28 -6.34 4.11 -4.58
CA VAL A 28 -6.18 3.63 -3.20
C VAL A 28 -6.86 2.27 -3.02
N ALA A 29 -8.06 2.07 -3.55
CA ALA A 29 -8.75 0.78 -3.49
C ALA A 29 -7.95 -0.33 -4.19
N ILE A 30 -7.40 -0.06 -5.38
CA ILE A 30 -6.51 -0.99 -6.08
C ILE A 30 -5.27 -1.29 -5.23
N ALA A 31 -4.65 -0.28 -4.63
CA ALA A 31 -3.48 -0.46 -3.76
C ALA A 31 -3.80 -1.32 -2.52
N VAL A 32 -4.97 -1.12 -1.89
CA VAL A 32 -5.44 -1.95 -0.77
C VAL A 32 -5.59 -3.41 -1.20
N VAL A 33 -6.18 -3.67 -2.37
CA VAL A 33 -6.35 -5.03 -2.89
C VAL A 33 -5.00 -5.68 -3.18
N LEU A 34 -4.09 -4.97 -3.85
CA LEU A 34 -2.74 -5.46 -4.15
C LEU A 34 -1.98 -5.78 -2.87
N SER A 35 -2.03 -4.89 -1.88
CA SER A 35 -1.35 -5.10 -0.60
C SER A 35 -1.96 -6.26 0.18
N SER A 36 -3.29 -6.38 0.20
CA SER A 36 -3.98 -7.51 0.84
C SER A 36 -3.60 -8.85 0.20
N ILE A 37 -3.56 -8.93 -1.12
CA ILE A 37 -3.14 -10.15 -1.84
C ILE A 37 -1.68 -10.48 -1.51
N SER A 38 -0.80 -9.48 -1.48
CA SER A 38 0.62 -9.70 -1.15
C SER A 38 0.82 -10.19 0.28
N VAL A 39 0.09 -9.62 1.25
CA VAL A 39 0.15 -10.02 2.65
C VAL A 39 -0.45 -11.41 2.85
N CYS A 40 -1.60 -11.70 2.23
CA CYS A 40 -2.30 -12.98 2.38
C CYS A 40 -1.54 -14.13 1.72
N ASP A 41 -0.98 -13.92 0.52
CA ASP A 41 -0.14 -14.93 -0.11
C ASP A 41 1.19 -15.05 0.63
N GLY A 42 1.77 -13.90 0.99
CA GLY A 42 2.97 -13.78 1.79
C GLY A 42 4.24 -14.31 1.12
N ARG A 43 4.20 -14.89 -0.08
CA ARG A 43 5.35 -15.55 -0.70
C ARG A 43 6.25 -14.56 -1.43
N TRP A 44 7.18 -13.91 -0.74
CA TRP A 44 7.87 -12.73 -1.28
C TRP A 44 9.14 -13.01 -2.08
N LEU A 45 9.94 -14.00 -1.69
CA LEU A 45 11.23 -14.30 -2.34
C LEU A 45 11.32 -15.79 -2.69
N PHE A 46 11.72 -16.08 -3.93
CA PHE A 46 12.09 -17.40 -4.41
C PHE A 46 13.58 -17.42 -4.75
N ALA A 47 14.38 -18.12 -3.95
CA ALA A 47 15.81 -18.24 -4.15
C ALA A 47 16.27 -19.69 -3.99
N ARG A 48 17.02 -20.21 -4.98
CA ARG A 48 17.68 -21.52 -4.92
C ARG A 48 16.75 -22.71 -4.55
N GLY A 49 15.52 -22.73 -5.05
CA GLY A 49 14.54 -23.78 -4.74
C GLY A 49 13.91 -23.65 -3.35
N GLN A 50 14.10 -22.52 -2.68
CA GLN A 50 13.47 -22.16 -1.42
C GLN A 50 12.59 -20.93 -1.64
N LEU A 51 11.38 -20.98 -1.10
CA LEU A 51 10.41 -19.90 -1.12
C LEU A 51 10.29 -19.33 0.29
N PHE A 52 10.79 -18.12 0.45
CA PHE A 52 10.73 -17.35 1.68
C PHE A 52 9.47 -16.49 1.63
N GLY A 53 8.50 -16.86 2.46
CA GLY A 53 7.31 -16.05 2.67
C GLY A 53 7.31 -15.32 4.00
N LEU A 54 6.42 -14.34 4.13
CA LEU A 54 5.96 -13.80 5.39
C LEU A 54 5.53 -14.97 6.25
N TRP A 55 4.46 -15.71 5.92
CA TRP A 55 3.84 -16.71 6.81
C TRP A 55 4.50 -18.09 6.82
N HIS A 56 4.97 -18.55 5.66
CA HIS A 56 5.44 -19.90 5.45
C HIS A 56 6.78 -19.92 4.72
N PHE A 57 7.62 -20.90 5.06
CA PHE A 57 8.85 -21.21 4.36
C PHE A 57 8.65 -22.51 3.59
N CYS A 58 8.79 -22.50 2.27
CA CYS A 58 8.64 -23.70 1.45
C CYS A 58 9.95 -24.10 0.80
N THR A 59 10.28 -25.39 0.81
CA THR A 59 11.44 -25.93 0.10
C THR A 59 10.99 -26.89 -1.00
N VAL A 60 11.63 -26.81 -2.17
CA VAL A 60 11.43 -27.76 -3.25
C VAL A 60 12.28 -28.99 -2.94
N SER A 61 11.63 -30.08 -2.53
CA SER A 61 12.25 -31.39 -2.33
C SER A 61 12.53 -32.07 -3.68
N ASN A 62 13.51 -32.97 -3.74
CA ASN A 62 13.92 -33.75 -4.94
C ASN A 62 12.77 -34.50 -5.64
N SER A 63 11.61 -34.63 -4.98
CA SER A 63 10.42 -35.32 -5.47
C SER A 63 9.34 -34.37 -6.04
N SER A 64 9.70 -33.17 -6.51
CA SER A 64 8.82 -32.12 -7.07
C SER A 64 7.65 -31.63 -6.19
N VAL A 65 7.48 -32.16 -4.99
CA VAL A 65 6.49 -31.72 -3.99
C VAL A 65 7.07 -30.57 -3.15
N LEU A 66 6.36 -29.44 -3.13
CA LEU A 66 6.67 -28.32 -2.23
C LEU A 66 6.42 -28.74 -0.78
N LYS A 67 7.45 -28.73 0.07
CA LYS A 67 7.30 -28.90 1.51
C LYS A 67 7.27 -27.53 2.18
N CYS A 68 6.07 -27.08 2.55
CA CYS A 68 5.90 -25.84 3.29
C CYS A 68 5.90 -26.10 4.80
N VAL A 69 6.72 -25.35 5.52
CA VAL A 69 6.87 -25.39 6.98
C VAL A 69 6.57 -24.00 7.52
N THR A 70 5.86 -23.93 8.64
CA THR A 70 5.57 -22.67 9.36
C THR A 70 6.72 -22.18 10.22
N ASP A 71 7.67 -23.06 10.52
CA ASP A 71 8.83 -22.78 11.35
C ASP A 71 9.95 -22.15 10.53
N LEU A 72 10.05 -20.82 10.62
CA LEU A 72 11.06 -20.02 9.95
C LEU A 72 12.47 -20.20 10.55
N SER A 73 12.61 -20.90 11.69
CA SER A 73 13.93 -21.25 12.24
C SER A 73 14.67 -22.30 11.40
N LEU A 74 13.94 -23.07 10.56
CA LEU A 74 14.53 -24.03 9.62
C LEU A 74 15.13 -23.37 8.38
N ALA A 75 14.75 -22.12 8.08
CA ALA A 75 15.47 -21.32 7.12
C ALA A 75 16.76 -20.88 7.79
N ASN A 76 17.88 -21.44 7.35
CA ASN A 76 19.24 -21.26 7.88
C ASN A 76 19.78 -19.82 7.68
N VAL A 77 18.96 -18.81 7.97
CA VAL A 77 19.18 -17.37 7.84
C VAL A 77 19.12 -16.80 9.25
N GLU A 78 20.25 -16.32 9.75
CA GLU A 78 20.34 -15.72 11.08
C GLU A 78 19.32 -14.59 11.25
N GLY A 79 18.47 -14.68 12.28
CA GLY A 79 17.50 -13.63 12.62
C GLY A 79 16.22 -13.61 11.78
N LEU A 80 16.02 -14.51 10.80
CA LEU A 80 14.81 -14.52 9.98
C LEU A 80 13.54 -14.82 10.80
N SER A 81 13.61 -15.76 11.75
CA SER A 81 12.47 -16.11 12.61
C SER A 81 12.00 -14.95 13.49
N VAL A 82 12.93 -14.11 13.97
CA VAL A 82 12.64 -12.96 14.84
C VAL A 82 12.30 -11.71 14.01
N GLY A 83 13.00 -11.49 12.90
CA GLY A 83 12.83 -10.31 12.04
C GLY A 83 11.55 -10.34 11.22
N VAL A 84 11.00 -11.51 10.89
CA VAL A 84 9.75 -11.61 10.11
C VAL A 84 8.52 -11.29 10.95
N ILE A 85 8.53 -11.49 12.27
CA ILE A 85 7.40 -11.18 13.17
C ILE A 85 7.00 -9.68 13.11
N PRO A 86 7.93 -8.71 13.31
CA PRO A 86 7.59 -7.30 13.19
C PRO A 86 7.20 -6.94 11.75
N ILE A 87 7.85 -7.53 10.73
CA ILE A 87 7.50 -7.29 9.32
C ILE A 87 6.05 -7.68 9.04
N ARG A 88 5.63 -8.90 9.41
CA ARG A 88 4.23 -9.35 9.26
C ARG A 88 3.27 -8.38 9.94
N SER A 89 3.57 -8.00 11.19
CA SER A 89 2.71 -7.11 11.98
C SER A 89 2.58 -5.74 11.34
N MET A 90 3.69 -5.15 10.86
CA MET A 90 3.70 -3.83 10.22
C MET A 90 2.92 -3.82 8.91
N VAL A 91 3.12 -4.81 8.04
CA VAL A 91 2.47 -4.86 6.72
C VAL A 91 0.99 -5.21 6.88
N SER A 92 0.61 -6.10 7.80
CA SER A 92 -0.80 -6.33 8.12
C SER A 92 -1.48 -5.09 8.70
N PHE A 93 -0.81 -4.37 9.59
CA PHE A 93 -1.33 -3.12 10.14
C PHE A 93 -1.47 -2.02 9.07
N ALA A 94 -0.55 -1.98 8.09
CA ALA A 94 -0.63 -1.09 6.95
C ALA A 94 -1.94 -1.27 6.18
N VAL A 95 -2.33 -2.52 5.88
CA VAL A 95 -3.60 -2.83 5.20
C VAL A 95 -4.80 -2.31 5.99
N VAL A 96 -4.84 -2.55 7.30
CA VAL A 96 -5.93 -2.09 8.16
C VAL A 96 -6.02 -0.56 8.17
N VAL A 97 -4.89 0.12 8.34
CA VAL A 97 -4.81 1.60 8.30
C VAL A 97 -5.25 2.13 6.93
N ALA A 98 -4.88 1.46 5.84
CA ALA A 98 -5.27 1.83 4.49
C ALA A 98 -6.78 1.68 4.25
N ILE A 99 -7.40 0.61 4.76
CA ILE A 99 -8.86 0.41 4.71
C ILE A 99 -9.57 1.57 5.43
N PHE A 100 -9.17 1.90 6.67
CA PHE A 100 -9.74 3.05 7.37
C PHE A 100 -9.52 4.37 6.63
N GLY A 101 -8.35 4.55 6.00
CA GLY A 101 -8.08 5.71 5.14
C GLY A 101 -9.03 5.78 3.95
N LEU A 102 -9.26 4.66 3.26
CA LEU A 102 -10.16 4.55 2.12
C LEU A 102 -11.61 4.85 2.51
N GLU A 103 -12.09 4.31 3.63
CA GLU A 103 -13.44 4.57 4.15
C GLU A 103 -13.64 6.07 4.42
N LEU A 104 -12.66 6.74 5.05
CA LEU A 104 -12.72 8.18 5.28
C LEU A 104 -12.73 8.98 3.97
N LEU A 105 -11.96 8.57 2.96
CA LEU A 105 -11.96 9.20 1.64
C LEU A 105 -13.32 9.02 0.96
N MET A 106 -13.90 7.81 0.98
CA MET A 106 -15.21 7.53 0.39
C MET A 106 -16.33 8.33 1.06
N VAL A 107 -16.39 8.33 2.40
CA VAL A 107 -17.40 9.10 3.15
C VAL A 107 -17.26 10.60 2.90
N SER A 108 -16.03 11.10 2.71
CA SER A 108 -15.81 12.52 2.44
C SER A 108 -16.23 12.96 1.03
N GLN A 109 -16.38 12.04 0.07
CA GLN A 109 -16.98 12.35 -1.23
C GLN A 109 -18.51 12.26 -1.22
N VAL A 110 -19.08 11.31 -0.47
CA VAL A 110 -20.53 11.05 -0.46
C VAL A 110 -21.30 12.06 0.40
N CYS A 111 -20.72 12.51 1.52
CA CYS A 111 -21.33 13.52 2.38
C CYS A 111 -20.63 14.87 2.19
N GLU A 112 -21.25 15.80 1.44
CA GLU A 112 -20.81 17.21 1.33
C GLU A 112 -21.11 17.99 2.63
N ASP A 113 -20.51 17.58 3.74
CA ASP A 113 -20.61 18.28 5.03
C ASP A 113 -19.45 19.27 5.22
N ALA A 114 -19.62 20.26 6.11
CA ALA A 114 -18.54 21.15 6.56
C ALA A 114 -17.31 20.39 7.11
N ASN A 115 -17.51 19.14 7.57
CA ASN A 115 -16.46 18.24 8.07
C ASN A 115 -15.86 17.32 6.99
N ALA A 116 -16.37 17.30 5.76
CA ALA A 116 -15.86 16.48 4.65
C ALA A 116 -14.37 16.73 4.39
N ARG A 117 -13.94 17.98 4.53
CA ARG A 117 -12.53 18.40 4.40
C ARG A 117 -11.61 17.74 5.42
N ARG A 118 -12.03 17.72 6.69
CA ARG A 118 -11.24 17.12 7.77
C ARG A 118 -11.16 15.61 7.59
N LYS A 119 -12.26 14.98 7.17
CA LYS A 119 -12.31 13.55 6.82
C LYS A 119 -11.37 13.21 5.66
N TRP A 120 -11.37 14.00 4.58
CA TRP A 120 -10.48 13.81 3.43
C TRP A 120 -8.99 13.95 3.81
N SER A 121 -8.65 14.98 4.60
CA SER A 121 -7.28 15.19 5.08
C SER A 121 -6.84 14.05 6.02
N MET A 122 -7.69 13.66 6.97
CA MET A 122 -7.41 12.52 7.86
C MET A 122 -7.25 11.22 7.08
N GLY A 123 -8.12 10.94 6.10
CA GLY A 123 -8.00 9.79 5.21
C GLY A 123 -6.67 9.79 4.47
N SER A 124 -6.28 10.93 3.90
CA SER A 124 -4.99 11.09 3.20
C SER A 124 -3.78 10.87 4.12
N VAL A 125 -3.85 11.33 5.38
CA VAL A 125 -2.82 11.08 6.41
C VAL A 125 -2.76 9.60 6.79
N LEU A 126 -3.89 8.91 6.92
CA LEU A 126 -3.91 7.46 7.15
C LEU A 126 -3.27 6.70 5.97
N ILE A 127 -3.56 7.08 4.73
CA ILE A 127 -2.92 6.47 3.55
C ILE A 127 -1.39 6.68 3.57
N LEU A 128 -0.91 7.86 3.97
CA LEU A 128 0.53 8.09 4.16
C LEU A 128 1.12 7.26 5.31
N GLY A 129 0.38 7.07 6.40
CA GLY A 129 0.76 6.17 7.48
C GLY A 129 0.90 4.73 7.00
N SER A 130 -0.05 4.25 6.18
CA SER A 130 0.03 2.96 5.52
C SER A 130 1.29 2.84 4.64
N PHE A 131 1.60 3.87 3.83
CA PHE A 131 2.84 3.90 3.05
C PHE A 131 4.08 3.70 3.94
N LEU A 132 4.21 4.41 5.06
CA LEU A 132 5.36 4.28 5.94
C LEU A 132 5.49 2.86 6.50
N LEU A 133 4.37 2.25 6.89
CA LEU A 133 4.33 0.89 7.42
C LEU A 133 4.70 -0.15 6.35
N SER A 134 4.07 -0.08 5.17
CA SER A 134 4.37 -0.97 4.03
C SER A 134 5.81 -0.80 3.54
N ALA A 135 6.28 0.44 3.35
CA ALA A 135 7.64 0.72 2.91
C ALA A 135 8.68 0.19 3.92
N THR A 136 8.46 0.42 5.22
CA THR A 136 9.35 -0.12 6.25
C THR A 136 9.34 -1.65 6.27
N GLY A 137 8.18 -2.28 6.11
CA GLY A 137 8.07 -3.75 6.03
C GLY A 137 8.81 -4.34 4.84
N VAL A 138 8.61 -3.77 3.64
CA VAL A 138 9.28 -4.18 2.40
C VAL A 138 10.80 -3.97 2.47
N LEU A 139 11.24 -2.82 2.97
CA LEU A 139 12.68 -2.52 3.12
C LEU A 139 13.32 -3.43 4.17
N SER A 140 12.67 -3.63 5.31
CA SER A 140 13.18 -4.52 6.38
C SER A 140 13.31 -5.95 5.89
N PHE A 141 12.33 -6.44 5.11
CA PHE A 141 12.42 -7.75 4.49
C PHE A 141 13.60 -7.85 3.53
N SER A 142 13.77 -6.87 2.65
CA SER A 142 14.89 -6.81 1.70
C SER A 142 16.26 -6.76 2.36
N ILE A 143 16.38 -6.06 3.50
CA ILE A 143 17.61 -6.04 4.31
C ILE A 143 17.86 -7.41 4.96
N LEU A 144 16.81 -8.06 5.45
CA LEU A 144 16.90 -9.37 6.11
C LEU A 144 17.32 -10.49 5.16
N VAL A 145 16.90 -10.42 3.90
CA VAL A 145 17.25 -11.39 2.86
C VAL A 145 18.42 -10.92 1.98
N LYS A 146 19.15 -9.87 2.38
CA LYS A 146 20.18 -9.20 1.57
C LYS A 146 21.22 -10.16 0.98
N ASP A 147 21.64 -11.15 1.78
CA ASP A 147 22.70 -12.10 1.43
C ASP A 147 22.21 -13.21 0.50
N HIS A 148 20.89 -13.28 0.28
CA HIS A 148 20.21 -14.20 -0.64
C HIS A 148 19.53 -13.47 -1.81
N LEU A 149 19.77 -12.17 -1.99
CA LEU A 149 19.18 -11.37 -3.05
C LEU A 149 19.70 -11.79 -4.43
N THR A 150 18.80 -12.32 -5.24
CA THR A 150 18.89 -12.23 -6.69
C THR A 150 17.75 -11.34 -7.18
N PHE A 151 18.01 -10.38 -8.06
CA PHE A 151 16.97 -9.45 -8.55
C PHE A 151 15.80 -10.21 -9.22
N MET A 152 16.07 -11.35 -9.85
CA MET A 152 15.07 -12.27 -10.41
C MET A 152 14.38 -13.18 -9.37
N GLY A 153 14.83 -13.17 -8.13
CA GLY A 153 14.27 -13.97 -7.05
C GLY A 153 13.04 -13.36 -6.40
N PHE A 154 12.78 -12.06 -6.58
CA PHE A 154 11.56 -11.45 -6.06
C PHE A 154 10.34 -11.93 -6.82
N THR A 155 9.36 -12.43 -6.08
CA THR A 155 8.11 -12.92 -6.64
C THR A 155 7.18 -11.78 -7.02
N LEU A 156 6.12 -12.10 -7.77
CA LEU A 156 5.06 -11.16 -8.11
C LEU A 156 4.45 -10.49 -6.86
N THR A 157 4.31 -11.19 -5.74
CA THR A 157 3.64 -10.64 -4.54
C THR A 157 4.49 -9.56 -3.88
N TYR A 158 5.82 -9.73 -3.85
CA TYR A 158 6.73 -8.68 -3.40
C TYR A 158 6.60 -7.42 -4.26
N TRP A 159 6.56 -7.59 -5.59
CA TRP A 159 6.36 -6.47 -6.52
C TRP A 159 4.98 -5.81 -6.35
N CYS A 160 3.93 -6.59 -6.08
CA CYS A 160 2.60 -6.05 -5.76
C CYS A 160 2.63 -5.17 -4.51
N GLU A 161 3.30 -5.60 -3.43
CA GLU A 161 3.41 -4.79 -2.20
C GLU A 161 4.25 -3.52 -2.45
N PHE A 162 5.36 -3.65 -3.17
CA PHE A 162 6.19 -2.50 -3.54
C PHE A 162 5.41 -1.46 -4.35
N ILE A 163 4.63 -1.90 -5.35
CA ILE A 163 3.76 -1.02 -6.14
C ILE A 163 2.65 -0.44 -5.28
N ALA A 164 2.02 -1.24 -4.40
CA ALA A 164 0.97 -0.77 -3.50
C ALA A 164 1.49 0.34 -2.55
N ALA A 165 2.68 0.17 -1.97
CA ALA A 165 3.32 1.18 -1.15
C ALA A 165 3.53 2.49 -1.93
N PHE A 166 4.01 2.41 -3.17
CA PHE A 166 4.20 3.59 -4.02
C PHE A 166 2.87 4.26 -4.37
N LEU A 167 1.81 3.48 -4.64
CA LEU A 167 0.46 4.01 -4.84
C LEU A 167 -0.08 4.69 -3.59
N PHE A 168 0.13 4.13 -2.39
CA PHE A 168 -0.24 4.82 -1.14
C PHE A 168 0.48 6.17 -1.00
N PHE A 169 1.78 6.22 -1.30
CA PHE A 169 2.53 7.47 -1.26
C PHE A 169 1.97 8.54 -2.22
N LEU A 170 1.85 8.19 -3.51
CA LEU A 170 1.36 9.11 -4.53
C LEU A 170 -0.06 9.61 -4.23
N ASN A 171 -0.96 8.71 -3.85
CA ASN A 171 -2.36 9.05 -3.59
C ASN A 171 -2.54 9.80 -2.27
N GLY A 172 -1.76 9.48 -1.24
CA GLY A 172 -1.75 10.20 0.03
C GLY A 172 -1.29 11.65 -0.13
N ILE A 173 -0.17 11.89 -0.84
CA ILE A 173 0.30 13.24 -1.13
C ILE A 173 -0.68 13.98 -2.04
N SER A 174 -1.17 13.34 -3.10
CA SER A 174 -2.13 13.95 -4.02
C SER A 174 -3.41 14.38 -3.30
N GLY A 175 -3.90 13.57 -2.36
CA GLY A 175 -5.04 13.89 -1.50
C GLY A 175 -4.81 15.13 -0.64
N LEU A 176 -3.64 15.25 0.00
CA LEU A 176 -3.26 16.43 0.79
C LEU A 176 -3.07 17.68 -0.07
N HIS A 177 -2.46 17.55 -1.25
CA HIS A 177 -2.18 18.66 -2.15
C HIS A 177 -3.46 19.23 -2.78
N ILE A 178 -4.42 18.37 -3.15
CA ILE A 178 -5.72 18.85 -3.66
C ILE A 178 -6.49 19.60 -2.56
N ASN A 179 -6.40 19.13 -1.32
CA ASN A 179 -7.00 19.80 -0.18
C ASN A 179 -6.39 21.18 0.09
N SER A 180 -5.09 21.38 -0.18
CA SER A 180 -4.44 22.70 -0.04
C SER A 180 -4.72 23.64 -1.22
N LEU A 181 -4.83 23.12 -2.46
CA LEU A 181 -5.11 23.95 -3.65
C LEU A 181 -6.55 24.47 -3.70
N THR A 182 -7.50 23.69 -3.19
CA THR A 182 -8.92 24.09 -3.16
C THR A 182 -9.20 25.15 -2.10
N HIS A 183 -8.29 25.31 -1.13
CA HIS A 183 -8.33 26.42 -0.19
C HIS A 183 -6.92 26.89 0.21
N PRO A 184 -6.40 27.98 -0.40
CA PRO A 184 -5.24 28.64 0.14
C PRO A 184 -5.55 29.09 1.57
N ARG A 185 -4.68 28.70 2.51
CA ARG A 185 -4.73 29.12 3.91
C ARG A 185 -4.61 30.65 3.91
N ASN A 186 -5.66 31.35 4.34
CA ASN A 186 -5.62 32.79 4.63
C ASN A 186 -4.50 33.07 5.64
#